data_AF-S7Q7C9-F1
#
_entry.id   AF-S7Q7C9-F1
#
_cell.length_a   1.000
_cell.length_b   1.000
_cell.length_c   1.000
_cell.angle_alpha   90.00
_cell.angle_beta   90.00
_cell.angle_gamma   90.00
#
_symmetry.space_group_name_H-M   'P 1'
#
loop_
_entity.id
_entity.type
_entity.pdbx_description
1 polymer ?
#
loop_
_entity_poly.entity_id
_entity_poly.type
_entity_poly.pdbx_seq_one_letter_code
_entity_poly.pdbx_strand_id
1 'polypeptide(L)'
;MTASITLSRLHHVPLPPFPIGRTPLSDAVLGVHNSSAHLPHPLTTPPLPPPSCGEVAWEAFYPAGSVNPSSAIPGGFGFYLGGPEGFRYEIAGAREVLMEYEVLFEEGFAWGKGGKLPGMFGGVGDLAYGCSGGRTKARCQCFDLRLMWRYASPSPCSTSTYNPSRDNGQGELYAYLPLTAPNAARMLAVPGSRPNGDYGFSVGRGAFGFEGGRWTTVAQRVRLNDIGQENGEVEVYIDGTSVISVQGLTLRDDAVSHVQGLHFQTFFGGSSPEWASPKDQRAWFAGVSGAILI
;
A
#
# COMPACT_ATOMS: atom_id res chain seq x y z
N MET A 1 -9.47 18.53 8.35
CA MET A 1 -8.07 18.11 8.12
C MET A 1 -8.09 16.97 7.13
N THR A 2 -7.46 17.16 5.97
CA THR A 2 -8.01 16.70 4.69
C THR A 2 -7.45 15.41 4.15
N ALA A 3 -8.34 14.45 3.94
CA ALA A 3 -8.23 13.49 2.85
C ALA A 3 -8.85 14.10 1.57
N SER A 4 -8.18 14.00 0.41
CA SER A 4 -8.67 14.55 -0.87
C SER A 4 -9.03 13.42 -1.80
N ILE A 5 -10.27 13.41 -2.32
CA ILE A 5 -10.70 12.39 -3.27
C ILE A 5 -11.09 13.00 -4.64
N THR A 6 -10.52 12.51 -5.76
CA THR A 6 -10.68 13.08 -7.12
C THR A 6 -11.48 12.17 -8.06
N LEU A 7 -12.33 12.70 -8.94
CA LEU A 7 -12.90 11.95 -10.07
C LEU A 7 -12.48 12.66 -11.36
N SER A 8 -11.83 12.00 -12.33
CA SER A 8 -11.37 12.67 -13.56
C SER A 8 -11.64 11.87 -14.84
N ARG A 9 -12.45 12.45 -15.77
CA ARG A 9 -12.80 11.93 -17.12
C ARG A 9 -12.09 12.72 -18.20
N LEU A 10 -11.38 12.04 -19.08
CA LEU A 10 -10.77 12.64 -20.27
C LEU A 10 -11.66 12.41 -21.49
N HIS A 11 -12.69 13.25 -21.70
CA HIS A 11 -13.27 13.49 -23.02
C HIS A 11 -14.00 14.85 -23.12
N HIS A 12 -13.38 15.78 -23.86
CA HIS A 12 -13.86 16.90 -24.71
C HIS A 12 -15.22 17.60 -24.50
N VAL A 13 -15.84 17.52 -23.32
CA VAL A 13 -16.95 18.41 -22.92
C VAL A 13 -16.59 19.01 -21.56
N PRO A 14 -16.52 20.34 -21.40
CA PRO A 14 -16.26 20.95 -20.10
C PRO A 14 -17.50 20.78 -19.22
N LEU A 15 -17.56 19.67 -18.49
CA LEU A 15 -18.40 19.55 -17.31
C LEU A 15 -17.75 20.35 -16.17
N PRO A 16 -18.54 20.93 -15.26
CA PRO A 16 -17.97 21.63 -14.09
C PRO A 16 -17.01 20.69 -13.34
N PRO A 17 -15.90 21.19 -12.78
CA PRO A 17 -14.97 20.36 -12.03
C PRO A 17 -15.71 19.66 -10.90
N PHE A 18 -15.63 18.33 -10.86
CA PHE A 18 -16.17 17.56 -9.74
C PHE A 18 -15.56 18.12 -8.44
N PRO A 19 -16.37 18.48 -7.43
CA PRO A 19 -15.84 19.09 -6.23
C PRO A 19 -14.96 18.10 -5.48
N ILE A 20 -13.71 18.49 -5.19
CA ILE A 20 -12.82 17.75 -4.30
C ILE A 20 -13.50 17.67 -2.92
N GLY A 21 -13.93 16.47 -2.55
CA GLY A 21 -14.51 16.21 -1.23
C GLY A 21 -13.42 16.25 -0.17
N ARG A 22 -13.48 17.23 0.73
CA ARG A 22 -12.56 17.35 1.87
C ARG A 22 -13.21 16.71 3.09
N THR A 23 -12.59 15.67 3.62
CA THR A 23 -13.09 14.96 4.82
C THR A 23 -12.05 14.89 5.93
N PRO A 24 -12.45 14.91 7.23
CA PRO A 24 -11.56 14.64 8.35
C PRO A 24 -10.85 13.28 8.25
N LEU A 25 -9.58 13.22 8.67
CA LEU A 25 -8.90 11.95 8.98
C LEU A 25 -9.56 11.33 10.23
N SER A 26 -10.51 10.44 10.02
CA SER A 26 -11.33 9.83 11.07
C SER A 26 -11.83 8.47 10.62
N ASP A 27 -11.81 7.50 11.53
CA ASP A 27 -12.28 6.14 11.29
C ASP A 27 -13.73 6.10 10.78
N ALA A 28 -14.62 6.85 11.42
CA ALA A 28 -16.04 6.87 11.08
C ALA A 28 -16.27 7.42 9.67
N VAL A 29 -15.59 8.50 9.29
CA VAL A 29 -15.82 9.17 8.01
C VAL A 29 -15.09 8.47 6.86
N LEU A 30 -13.96 7.82 7.13
CA LEU A 30 -13.18 7.08 6.13
C LEU A 30 -13.63 5.62 5.97
N GLY A 31 -14.69 5.21 6.66
CA GLY A 31 -15.20 3.85 6.56
C GLY A 31 -14.16 2.82 7.02
N VAL A 32 -13.45 3.12 8.10
CA VAL A 32 -12.50 2.17 8.72
C VAL A 32 -13.29 1.00 9.30
N HIS A 33 -12.87 -0.22 8.93
CA HIS A 33 -13.50 -1.45 9.37
C HIS A 33 -12.45 -2.56 9.52
N ASN A 34 -12.83 -3.68 10.16
CA ASN A 34 -11.94 -4.81 10.41
C ASN A 34 -10.61 -4.40 11.09
N SER A 35 -10.70 -3.47 12.04
CA SER A 35 -9.54 -2.94 12.77
C SER A 35 -9.00 -3.94 13.81
N SER A 36 -7.68 -4.02 13.93
CA SER A 36 -6.97 -4.82 14.93
C SER A 36 -7.12 -4.18 16.32
N ALA A 37 -8.11 -4.62 17.11
CA ALA A 37 -8.42 -4.02 18.41
C ALA A 37 -7.23 -3.96 19.40
N HIS A 38 -6.25 -4.87 19.29
CA HIS A 38 -5.06 -4.93 20.15
C HIS A 38 -3.85 -4.14 19.61
N LEU A 39 -3.98 -3.49 18.45
CA LEU A 39 -2.97 -2.61 17.84
C LEU A 39 -3.64 -1.31 17.41
N PRO A 40 -3.87 -0.36 18.34
CA PRO A 40 -4.57 0.87 18.05
C PRO A 40 -3.75 1.78 17.14
N HIS A 41 -4.46 2.62 16.39
CA HIS A 41 -3.89 3.66 15.52
C HIS A 41 -4.33 5.05 16.01
N PRO A 42 -3.77 5.55 17.13
CA PRO A 42 -4.21 6.84 17.67
C PRO A 42 -3.92 7.98 16.70
N LEU A 43 -4.82 8.97 16.66
CA LEU A 43 -4.57 10.25 16.02
C LEU A 43 -3.68 11.09 16.93
N THR A 44 -2.49 11.45 16.45
CA THR A 44 -1.52 12.27 17.17
C THR A 44 -1.03 13.42 16.32
N THR A 45 -0.38 14.41 16.95
CA THR A 45 0.38 15.43 16.21
C THR A 45 1.73 14.84 15.82
N PRO A 46 2.03 14.68 14.52
CA PRO A 46 3.31 14.15 14.07
C PRO A 46 4.45 15.15 14.34
N PRO A 47 5.72 14.70 14.40
CA PRO A 47 6.86 15.57 14.68
C PRO A 47 7.14 16.61 13.58
N LEU A 48 6.64 16.36 12.36
CA LEU A 48 6.67 17.31 11.24
C LEU A 48 5.26 17.44 10.67
N PRO A 49 4.80 18.66 10.32
CA PRO A 49 3.49 18.84 9.72
C PRO A 49 3.39 18.10 8.37
N PRO A 50 2.31 17.33 8.12
CA PRO A 50 2.06 16.70 6.83
C PRO A 50 2.02 17.70 5.66
N PRO A 51 2.56 17.36 4.47
CA PRO A 51 2.49 18.20 3.27
C PRO A 51 1.04 18.54 2.86
N SER A 52 0.11 17.63 3.10
CA SER A 52 -1.35 17.81 2.92
C SER A 52 -1.99 18.88 3.82
N CYS A 53 -1.19 19.61 4.62
CA CYS A 53 -1.61 20.70 5.52
C CYS A 53 -2.57 20.23 6.62
N GLY A 54 -2.45 18.96 7.06
CA GLY A 54 -3.12 18.44 8.25
C GLY A 54 -2.37 18.78 9.54
N GLU A 55 -3.03 18.66 10.70
CA GLU A 55 -2.38 18.80 12.03
C GLU A 55 -2.24 17.45 12.75
N VAL A 56 -2.85 16.40 12.21
CA VAL A 56 -2.91 15.07 12.82
C VAL A 56 -2.55 13.97 11.82
N ALA A 57 -2.03 12.87 12.35
CA ALA A 57 -1.72 11.65 11.62
C ALA A 57 -2.07 10.43 12.48
N TRP A 58 -2.34 9.29 11.84
CA TRP A 58 -2.37 8.01 12.55
C TRP A 58 -0.95 7.59 12.91
N GLU A 59 -0.70 7.34 14.19
CA GLU A 59 0.60 6.86 14.66
C GLU A 59 0.66 5.32 14.68
N ALA A 60 1.71 4.77 14.09
CA ALA A 60 2.13 3.41 14.27
C ALA A 60 3.29 3.36 15.26
N PHE A 61 3.15 2.59 16.34
CA PHE A 61 4.22 2.29 17.27
C PHE A 61 4.75 0.87 17.07
N TYR A 62 6.07 0.72 16.89
CA TYR A 62 6.75 -0.56 16.74
C TYR A 62 7.64 -0.79 17.96
N PRO A 63 7.21 -1.57 18.97
CA PRO A 63 8.04 -1.93 20.10
C PRO A 63 9.29 -2.70 19.64
N ALA A 64 10.40 -2.55 20.34
CA ALA A 64 11.58 -3.39 20.18
C ALA A 64 11.19 -4.87 20.30
N GLY A 65 11.65 -5.70 19.36
CA GLY A 65 11.29 -7.12 19.30
C GLY A 65 9.98 -7.41 18.55
N SER A 66 9.21 -6.40 18.15
CA SER A 66 7.94 -6.63 17.44
C SER A 66 8.15 -7.12 16.00
N VAL A 67 7.37 -8.14 15.61
CA VAL A 67 7.36 -8.69 14.23
C VAL A 67 5.96 -8.48 13.64
N ASN A 68 5.20 -9.54 13.42
CA ASN A 68 3.87 -9.47 12.83
C ASN A 68 2.78 -9.31 13.92
N PRO A 69 1.55 -8.91 13.54
CA PRO A 69 0.46 -8.68 14.47
C PRO A 69 0.06 -9.89 15.32
N SER A 70 0.42 -11.11 14.89
CA SER A 70 0.14 -12.36 15.61
C SER A 70 1.31 -12.85 16.48
N SER A 71 2.41 -12.09 16.55
CA SER A 71 3.57 -12.42 17.38
C SER A 71 3.36 -12.04 18.86
N ALA A 72 4.23 -12.53 19.74
CA ALA A 72 4.15 -12.26 21.18
C ALA A 72 4.30 -10.77 21.52
N ILE A 73 5.03 -10.01 20.71
CA ILE A 73 5.18 -8.56 20.82
C ILE A 73 4.60 -7.96 19.53
N PRO A 74 3.30 -7.64 19.49
CA PRO A 74 2.70 -7.05 18.30
C PRO A 74 3.16 -5.58 18.17
N GLY A 75 3.25 -5.07 16.93
CA GLY A 75 3.62 -3.69 16.65
C GLY A 75 2.96 -3.17 15.37
N GLY A 76 2.87 -1.86 15.25
CA GLY A 76 2.17 -1.15 14.18
C GLY A 76 0.66 -1.13 14.37
N PHE A 77 -0.10 -1.19 13.28
CA PHE A 77 -1.56 -1.28 13.29
C PHE A 77 -2.10 -1.89 12.00
N GLY A 78 -3.39 -2.22 11.97
CA GLY A 78 -4.03 -2.74 10.77
C GLY A 78 -5.55 -2.57 10.75
N PHE A 79 -6.07 -2.07 9.64
CA PHE A 79 -7.50 -1.99 9.32
C PHE A 79 -7.72 -1.94 7.80
N TYR A 80 -8.98 -1.95 7.37
CA TYR A 80 -9.38 -1.70 6.00
C TYR A 80 -10.12 -0.36 5.90
N LEU A 81 -9.89 0.37 4.81
CA LEU A 81 -10.44 1.71 4.59
C LEU A 81 -11.17 1.72 3.26
N GLY A 82 -12.50 1.87 3.30
CA GLY A 82 -13.34 1.96 2.10
C GLY A 82 -13.55 3.39 1.59
N GLY A 83 -13.24 4.39 2.41
CA GLY A 83 -13.48 5.81 2.14
C GLY A 83 -14.90 6.26 2.53
N PRO A 84 -15.20 7.56 2.35
CA PRO A 84 -16.52 8.11 2.63
C PRO A 84 -17.63 7.41 1.84
N GLU A 85 -18.85 7.40 2.39
CA GLU A 85 -19.98 6.62 1.85
C GLU A 85 -20.21 6.84 0.34
N GLY A 86 -20.22 8.10 -0.11
CA GLY A 86 -20.39 8.43 -1.53
C GLY A 86 -19.25 7.91 -2.41
N PHE A 87 -18.00 8.00 -1.95
CA PHE A 87 -16.86 7.44 -2.69
C PHE A 87 -16.93 5.91 -2.74
N ARG A 88 -17.26 5.26 -1.63
CA ARG A 88 -17.43 3.81 -1.53
C ARG A 88 -18.54 3.28 -2.43
N TYR A 89 -19.59 4.07 -2.66
CA TYR A 89 -20.64 3.71 -3.62
C TYR A 89 -20.12 3.76 -5.06
N GLU A 90 -19.43 4.84 -5.44
CA GLU A 90 -18.92 5.02 -6.81
C GLU A 90 -17.78 4.06 -7.18
N ILE A 91 -16.91 3.72 -6.22
CA ILE A 91 -15.75 2.85 -6.48
C ILE A 91 -16.16 1.44 -6.93
N ALA A 92 -17.36 0.98 -6.55
CA ALA A 92 -17.88 -0.32 -6.96
C ALA A 92 -18.06 -0.46 -8.48
N GLY A 93 -18.31 0.66 -9.18
CA GLY A 93 -18.39 0.73 -10.63
C GLY A 93 -17.10 1.18 -11.32
N ALA A 94 -16.07 1.53 -10.56
CA ALA A 94 -14.84 2.09 -11.10
C ALA A 94 -13.94 1.00 -11.70
N ARG A 95 -13.45 1.25 -12.92
CA ARG A 95 -12.42 0.42 -13.54
C ARG A 95 -11.02 0.84 -13.10
N GLU A 96 -10.82 2.13 -12.86
CA GLU A 96 -9.52 2.69 -12.59
C GLU A 96 -9.57 3.59 -11.37
N VAL A 97 -8.68 3.33 -10.42
CA VAL A 97 -8.66 4.01 -9.13
C VAL A 97 -7.23 4.40 -8.80
N LEU A 98 -7.03 5.63 -8.34
CA LEU A 98 -5.79 6.11 -7.74
C LEU A 98 -6.02 6.30 -6.24
N MET A 99 -5.18 5.76 -5.36
CA MET A 99 -5.24 6.08 -3.93
C MET A 99 -3.87 6.47 -3.41
N GLU A 100 -3.85 7.38 -2.46
CA GLU A 100 -2.64 7.99 -1.93
C GLU A 100 -2.67 8.05 -0.41
N TYR A 101 -1.50 8.05 0.21
CA TYR A 101 -1.29 8.46 1.59
C TYR A 101 0.11 9.04 1.75
N GLU A 102 0.30 9.81 2.82
CA GLU A 102 1.60 10.33 3.23
C GLU A 102 2.12 9.48 4.39
N VAL A 103 3.42 9.16 4.40
CA VAL A 103 4.08 8.45 5.50
C VAL A 103 5.32 9.19 5.95
N LEU A 104 5.48 9.33 7.26
CA LEU A 104 6.69 9.81 7.92
C LEU A 104 7.22 8.69 8.81
N PHE A 105 8.41 8.19 8.52
CA PHE A 105 9.15 7.38 9.47
C PHE A 105 9.93 8.30 10.40
N GLU A 106 10.10 7.94 11.68
CA GLU A 106 10.90 8.77 12.60
C GLU A 106 12.33 8.99 12.07
N GLU A 107 12.96 10.09 12.47
CA GLU A 107 14.36 10.33 12.18
C GLU A 107 15.22 9.19 12.73
N GLY A 108 16.14 8.67 11.91
CA GLY A 108 16.95 7.51 12.30
C GLY A 108 16.14 6.21 12.45
N PHE A 109 15.02 6.07 11.73
CA PHE A 109 14.26 4.81 11.67
C PHE A 109 15.18 3.63 11.28
N ALA A 110 15.09 2.56 12.04
CA ALA A 110 15.90 1.36 11.87
C ALA A 110 15.09 0.30 11.12
N TRP A 111 15.38 0.17 9.82
CA TRP A 111 14.55 -0.56 8.85
C TRP A 111 14.38 -2.08 9.09
N GLY A 112 15.22 -2.71 9.94
CA GLY A 112 15.21 -4.16 10.16
C GLY A 112 15.35 -4.92 8.83
N LYS A 113 14.84 -6.16 8.69
CA LYS A 113 14.82 -6.83 7.36
C LYS A 113 13.71 -6.30 6.44
N GLY A 114 12.73 -5.60 6.99
CA GLY A 114 11.61 -5.02 6.26
C GLY A 114 10.31 -5.05 7.04
N GLY A 115 9.25 -4.51 6.43
CA GLY A 115 7.92 -4.46 7.02
C GLY A 115 6.85 -4.11 6.01
N LYS A 116 5.59 -4.19 6.44
CA LYS A 116 4.42 -3.93 5.60
C LYS A 116 4.04 -2.47 5.59
N LEU A 117 3.52 -2.03 4.46
CA LEU A 117 2.91 -0.72 4.28
C LEU A 117 1.53 -0.85 3.62
N PRO A 118 0.67 0.16 3.79
CA PRO A 118 -0.64 0.18 3.16
C PRO A 118 -0.58 0.01 1.64
N GLY A 119 -1.66 -0.50 1.07
CA GLY A 119 -1.88 -0.52 -0.38
C GLY A 119 -3.27 -0.98 -0.73
N MET A 120 -3.63 -0.84 -2.00
CA MET A 120 -4.97 -1.15 -2.48
C MET A 120 -5.28 -2.64 -2.39
N PHE A 121 -6.55 -2.96 -2.11
CA PHE A 121 -7.08 -4.31 -2.16
C PHE A 121 -8.41 -4.32 -2.92
N GLY A 122 -8.80 -5.51 -3.38
CA GLY A 122 -10.06 -5.69 -4.08
C GLY A 122 -10.40 -7.15 -4.28
N GLY A 123 -11.58 -7.38 -4.84
CA GLY A 123 -12.14 -8.72 -4.99
C GLY A 123 -13.66 -8.75 -5.00
N VAL A 124 -14.20 -9.96 -5.00
CA VAL A 124 -15.65 -10.23 -4.99
C VAL A 124 -16.19 -10.21 -3.56
N GLY A 125 -16.92 -9.15 -3.18
CA GLY A 125 -17.51 -9.03 -1.84
C GLY A 125 -16.50 -9.30 -0.72
N ASP A 126 -16.87 -10.09 0.28
CA ASP A 126 -16.00 -10.39 1.43
C ASP A 126 -14.75 -11.23 1.07
N LEU A 127 -14.67 -11.80 -0.13
CA LEU A 127 -13.48 -12.53 -0.56
C LEU A 127 -12.28 -11.60 -0.76
N ALA A 128 -12.50 -10.30 -0.95
CA ALA A 128 -11.45 -9.28 -1.07
C ALA A 128 -10.50 -9.24 0.14
N TYR A 129 -11.00 -9.58 1.35
CA TYR A 129 -10.19 -9.64 2.57
C TYR A 129 -9.27 -10.89 2.62
N GLY A 130 -9.42 -11.81 1.67
CA GLY A 130 -8.76 -13.12 1.63
C GLY A 130 -7.31 -13.09 1.19
N CYS A 131 -6.88 -12.09 0.39
CA CYS A 131 -5.57 -12.06 -0.26
C CYS A 131 -4.43 -11.54 0.64
N SER A 132 -4.26 -12.13 1.81
CA SER A 132 -3.16 -11.79 2.71
C SER A 132 -2.71 -12.99 3.56
N GLY A 133 -1.45 -12.95 4.00
CA GLY A 133 -0.91 -13.86 5.01
C GLY A 133 -0.98 -15.34 4.62
N GLY A 134 -0.11 -15.82 3.73
CA GLY A 134 0.05 -17.25 3.39
C GLY A 134 -1.20 -17.98 2.87
N ARG A 135 -2.35 -17.30 2.75
CA ARG A 135 -3.61 -17.91 2.32
C ARG A 135 -3.54 -18.22 0.83
N THR A 136 -3.90 -19.45 0.49
CA THR A 136 -3.86 -19.97 -0.88
C THR A 136 -5.25 -20.21 -1.48
N LYS A 137 -6.31 -20.19 -0.67
CA LYS A 137 -7.69 -20.43 -1.12
C LYS A 137 -8.29 -19.17 -1.75
N ALA A 138 -9.11 -19.34 -2.79
CA ALA A 138 -9.86 -18.27 -3.48
C ALA A 138 -8.99 -17.10 -3.98
N ARG A 139 -7.70 -17.34 -4.24
CA ARG A 139 -6.74 -16.30 -4.64
C ARG A 139 -6.98 -15.69 -6.02
N CYS A 140 -7.87 -16.30 -6.81
CA CYS A 140 -8.38 -15.72 -8.06
C CYS A 140 -9.48 -14.67 -7.82
N GLN A 141 -10.14 -14.68 -6.66
CA GLN A 141 -11.30 -13.84 -6.35
C GLN A 141 -10.94 -12.55 -5.60
N CYS A 142 -9.64 -12.30 -5.39
CA CYS A 142 -9.14 -11.11 -4.71
C CYS A 142 -7.75 -10.70 -5.22
N PHE A 143 -7.36 -9.49 -4.88
CA PHE A 143 -5.98 -9.02 -4.96
C PHE A 143 -5.65 -8.12 -3.77
N ASP A 144 -4.37 -8.05 -3.43
CA ASP A 144 -3.83 -7.16 -2.41
C ASP A 144 -2.47 -6.65 -2.88
N LEU A 145 -2.32 -5.33 -2.89
CA LEU A 145 -1.20 -4.61 -3.48
C LEU A 145 -0.47 -3.78 -2.44
N ARG A 146 -0.42 -4.24 -1.19
CA ARG A 146 0.38 -3.60 -0.14
C ARG A 146 1.83 -3.45 -0.55
N LEU A 147 2.46 -2.44 0.02
CA LEU A 147 3.88 -2.19 -0.17
C LEU A 147 4.69 -2.85 0.94
N MET A 148 6.00 -2.90 0.76
CA MET A 148 6.94 -3.20 1.84
C MET A 148 8.14 -2.26 1.79
N TRP A 149 8.67 -1.92 2.96
CA TRP A 149 10.07 -1.50 3.06
C TRP A 149 10.96 -2.72 3.29
N ARG A 150 12.22 -2.59 2.92
CA ARG A 150 13.27 -3.59 3.03
C ARG A 150 14.56 -2.89 3.41
N TYR A 151 15.42 -3.60 4.11
CA TYR A 151 16.82 -3.19 4.23
C TYR A 151 17.61 -3.67 3.02
N ALA A 152 18.58 -2.88 2.56
CA ALA A 152 19.56 -3.39 1.62
C ALA A 152 20.46 -4.38 2.34
N SER A 153 20.25 -5.67 2.08
CA SER A 153 21.40 -6.56 2.17
C SER A 153 22.38 -6.15 1.06
N PRO A 154 23.66 -5.90 1.35
CA PRO A 154 24.68 -5.83 0.31
C PRO A 154 24.55 -7.09 -0.54
N SER A 155 24.32 -6.93 -1.84
CA SER A 155 24.45 -8.06 -2.76
C SER A 155 25.92 -8.45 -2.79
N PRO A 156 26.28 -9.73 -2.58
CA PRO A 156 27.67 -10.17 -2.73
C PRO A 156 28.20 -9.99 -4.17
N CYS A 157 27.32 -9.68 -5.12
CA CYS A 157 27.65 -9.43 -6.53
C CYS A 157 27.59 -7.95 -6.92
N SER A 158 27.28 -7.03 -5.99
CA SER A 158 27.23 -5.59 -6.29
C SER A 158 28.61 -4.95 -6.12
N THR A 159 29.13 -4.37 -7.20
CA THR A 159 30.31 -3.50 -7.19
C THR A 159 29.98 -2.03 -6.92
N SER A 160 28.68 -1.70 -6.79
CA SER A 160 28.21 -0.37 -6.41
C SER A 160 28.55 -0.09 -4.94
N THR A 161 29.09 1.10 -4.69
CA THR A 161 29.43 1.56 -3.34
C THR A 161 28.15 1.68 -2.51
N TYR A 162 28.00 0.82 -1.51
CA TYR A 162 26.89 0.85 -0.55
C TYR A 162 26.74 2.26 0.03
N ASN A 163 25.57 2.87 -0.19
CA ASN A 163 25.19 4.15 0.37
C ASN A 163 24.11 3.93 1.45
N PRO A 164 24.44 4.00 2.74
CA PRO A 164 23.51 3.69 3.82
C PRO A 164 22.27 4.61 3.91
N SER A 165 22.26 5.79 3.26
CA SER A 165 21.08 6.66 3.17
C SER A 165 20.21 6.39 1.94
N ARG A 166 20.76 5.78 0.88
CA ARG A 166 20.01 5.40 -0.34
C ARG A 166 19.59 3.94 -0.37
N ASP A 167 20.36 3.08 0.29
CA ASP A 167 20.23 1.64 0.21
C ASP A 167 19.40 1.07 1.37
N ASN A 168 19.20 1.82 2.46
CA ASN A 168 18.30 1.39 3.53
C ASN A 168 16.88 1.93 3.32
N GLY A 169 15.87 1.13 3.66
CA GLY A 169 14.47 1.51 3.42
C GLY A 169 13.99 1.30 1.97
N GLN A 170 14.62 0.40 1.21
CA GLN A 170 14.17 0.04 -0.14
C GLN A 170 12.70 -0.36 -0.16
N GLY A 171 11.94 0.27 -1.06
CA GLY A 171 10.56 -0.05 -1.31
C GLY A 171 10.38 -1.22 -2.27
N GLU A 172 9.27 -1.93 -2.14
CA GLU A 172 8.76 -2.85 -3.15
C GLU A 172 7.23 -2.85 -3.15
N LEU A 173 6.64 -3.14 -4.31
CA LEU A 173 5.26 -3.59 -4.39
C LEU A 173 5.21 -5.07 -3.97
N TYR A 174 4.38 -5.40 -2.98
CA TYR A 174 4.21 -6.78 -2.53
C TYR A 174 2.86 -7.33 -2.98
N ALA A 175 2.83 -7.82 -4.21
CA ALA A 175 1.60 -8.11 -4.92
C ALA A 175 1.10 -9.55 -4.65
N TYR A 176 -0.11 -9.67 -4.13
CA TYR A 176 -0.94 -10.87 -4.21
C TYR A 176 -1.92 -10.72 -5.37
N LEU A 177 -1.58 -11.32 -6.49
CA LEU A 177 -2.44 -11.40 -7.68
C LEU A 177 -2.85 -12.85 -7.95
N PRO A 178 -3.86 -13.06 -8.81
CA PRO A 178 -4.12 -14.37 -9.40
C PRO A 178 -2.83 -14.98 -9.99
N LEU A 179 -2.53 -16.23 -9.62
CA LEU A 179 -1.32 -16.94 -10.02
C LEU A 179 -1.42 -17.51 -11.44
N THR A 180 -1.45 -16.63 -12.43
CA THR A 180 -1.37 -17.03 -13.83
C THR A 180 0.08 -16.89 -14.32
N ALA A 181 0.48 -17.72 -15.29
CA ALA A 181 1.79 -17.61 -15.92
C ALA A 181 2.03 -16.22 -16.57
N PRO A 182 1.04 -15.61 -17.25
CA PRO A 182 1.16 -14.23 -17.74
C PRO A 182 1.42 -13.22 -16.62
N ASN A 183 0.63 -13.22 -15.53
CA ASN A 183 0.85 -12.31 -14.40
C ASN A 183 2.26 -12.45 -13.82
N ALA A 184 2.72 -13.69 -13.60
CA ALA A 184 4.06 -13.95 -13.11
C ALA A 184 5.13 -13.38 -14.06
N ALA A 185 4.99 -13.59 -15.38
CA ALA A 185 5.92 -13.05 -16.37
C ALA A 185 5.94 -11.51 -16.37
N ARG A 186 4.78 -10.85 -16.30
CA ARG A 186 4.69 -9.36 -16.26
C ARG A 186 5.32 -8.79 -14.99
N MET A 187 5.04 -9.38 -13.83
CA MET A 187 5.64 -8.93 -12.57
C MET A 187 7.15 -9.15 -12.53
N LEU A 188 7.64 -10.29 -13.01
CA LEU A 188 9.07 -10.61 -13.02
C LEU A 188 9.88 -9.81 -14.07
N ALA A 189 9.21 -9.23 -15.07
CA ALA A 189 9.86 -8.34 -16.03
C ALA A 189 10.29 -6.99 -15.42
N VAL A 190 9.71 -6.59 -14.27
CA VAL A 190 10.15 -5.39 -13.55
C VAL A 190 11.49 -5.67 -12.87
N PRO A 191 12.55 -4.86 -13.07
CA PRO A 191 13.84 -5.04 -12.39
C PRO A 191 13.70 -5.09 -10.86
N GLY A 192 14.47 -5.95 -10.20
CA GLY A 192 14.42 -6.13 -8.74
C GLY A 192 13.26 -7.01 -8.25
N SER A 193 12.51 -7.63 -9.15
CA SER A 193 11.39 -8.51 -8.82
C SER A 193 11.79 -9.96 -8.58
N ARG A 194 11.05 -10.66 -7.72
CA ARG A 194 11.23 -12.08 -7.40
C ARG A 194 9.93 -12.71 -6.91
N PRO A 195 9.70 -14.00 -7.21
CA PRO A 195 8.58 -14.72 -6.62
C PRO A 195 8.85 -14.94 -5.12
N ASN A 196 7.77 -15.07 -4.35
CA ASN A 196 7.81 -15.50 -2.97
C ASN A 196 6.87 -16.70 -2.81
N GLY A 197 7.44 -17.91 -2.79
CA GLY A 197 6.76 -19.18 -3.09
C GLY A 197 5.44 -19.42 -2.33
N ASP A 198 5.35 -18.99 -1.07
CA ASP A 198 4.15 -19.22 -0.23
C ASP A 198 3.20 -18.02 -0.19
N TYR A 199 3.54 -16.92 -0.85
CA TYR A 199 2.87 -15.63 -0.67
C TYR A 199 2.48 -15.02 -2.02
N GLY A 200 3.22 -14.03 -2.49
CA GLY A 200 2.97 -13.29 -3.73
C GLY A 200 4.29 -12.97 -4.43
N PHE A 201 4.38 -11.77 -5.00
CA PHE A 201 5.58 -11.28 -5.67
C PHE A 201 6.13 -10.06 -4.95
N SER A 202 7.44 -10.07 -4.69
CA SER A 202 8.16 -8.81 -4.48
C SER A 202 8.42 -8.23 -5.86
N VAL A 203 7.81 -7.09 -6.18
CA VAL A 203 7.91 -6.42 -7.47
C VAL A 203 8.67 -5.11 -7.30
N GLY A 204 9.70 -4.90 -8.11
CA GLY A 204 10.44 -3.63 -8.12
C GLY A 204 11.20 -3.32 -6.83
N ARG A 205 11.76 -4.32 -6.12
CA ARG A 205 12.51 -4.01 -4.89
C ARG A 205 13.69 -3.09 -5.19
N GLY A 206 13.74 -1.97 -4.47
CA GLY A 206 14.77 -0.94 -4.64
C GLY A 206 14.49 0.03 -5.78
N ALA A 207 13.33 -0.05 -6.45
CA ALA A 207 12.90 0.95 -7.42
C ALA A 207 12.65 2.33 -6.77
N PHE A 208 12.41 2.35 -5.46
CA PHE A 208 12.32 3.53 -4.62
C PHE A 208 12.85 3.21 -3.22
N GLY A 209 13.00 4.23 -2.38
CA GLY A 209 13.44 4.08 -0.99
C GLY A 209 12.75 5.10 -0.09
N PHE A 210 12.67 4.77 1.19
CA PHE A 210 12.17 5.65 2.23
C PHE A 210 13.32 6.21 3.06
N GLU A 211 13.14 7.43 3.56
CA GLU A 211 14.09 8.11 4.43
C GLU A 211 13.40 8.49 5.74
N GLY A 212 14.06 8.20 6.87
CA GLY A 212 13.55 8.61 8.18
C GLY A 212 13.64 10.12 8.36
N GLY A 213 12.65 10.72 9.02
CA GLY A 213 12.59 12.17 9.25
C GLY A 213 12.06 12.97 8.05
N ARG A 214 11.56 12.32 6.99
CA ARG A 214 10.95 12.98 5.83
C ARG A 214 9.59 12.38 5.48
N TRP A 215 8.62 13.25 5.21
CA TRP A 215 7.36 12.82 4.61
C TRP A 215 7.59 12.29 3.19
N THR A 216 7.01 11.13 2.90
CA THR A 216 6.97 10.54 1.57
C THR A 216 5.52 10.38 1.15
N THR A 217 5.15 10.93 0.00
CA THR A 217 3.83 10.71 -0.59
C THR A 217 3.86 9.44 -1.41
N VAL A 218 2.95 8.51 -1.09
CA VAL A 218 2.85 7.21 -1.76
C VAL A 218 1.49 7.14 -2.44
N ALA A 219 1.48 6.91 -3.76
CA ALA A 219 0.26 6.68 -4.49
C ALA A 219 0.31 5.37 -5.29
N GLN A 220 -0.84 4.74 -5.45
CA GLN A 220 -1.02 3.59 -6.31
C GLN A 220 -2.17 3.87 -7.28
N ARG A 221 -1.97 3.57 -8.57
CA ARG A 221 -3.03 3.52 -9.57
C ARG A 221 -3.27 2.07 -9.95
N VAL A 222 -4.52 1.64 -9.91
CA VAL A 222 -4.96 0.30 -10.29
C VAL A 222 -6.03 0.43 -11.36
N ARG A 223 -5.77 -0.16 -12.53
CA ARG A 223 -6.74 -0.32 -13.60
C ARG A 223 -7.11 -1.79 -13.71
N LEU A 224 -8.36 -2.13 -13.44
CA LEU A 224 -8.87 -3.48 -13.60
C LEU A 224 -8.90 -3.88 -15.07
N ASN A 225 -8.58 -5.15 -15.33
CA ASN A 225 -8.71 -5.72 -16.66
C ASN A 225 -10.18 -5.89 -17.06
N ASP A 226 -10.41 -5.92 -18.38
CA ASP A 226 -11.65 -6.44 -18.95
C ASP A 226 -11.71 -7.96 -18.71
N ILE A 227 -12.92 -8.49 -18.54
CA ILE A 227 -13.11 -9.92 -18.32
C ILE A 227 -12.62 -10.70 -19.54
N GLY A 228 -11.74 -11.67 -19.29
CA GLY A 228 -11.07 -12.47 -20.31
C GLY A 228 -9.91 -11.78 -21.02
N GLN A 229 -9.49 -10.59 -20.60
CA GLN A 229 -8.37 -9.84 -21.19
C GLN A 229 -7.21 -9.65 -20.20
N GLU A 230 -6.00 -9.55 -20.75
CA GLU A 230 -4.77 -9.21 -20.02
C GLU A 230 -4.42 -7.73 -20.25
N ASN A 231 -5.27 -6.82 -19.77
CA ASN A 231 -5.09 -5.37 -19.95
C ASN A 231 -5.26 -4.57 -18.65
N GLY A 232 -5.08 -5.22 -17.50
CA GLY A 232 -5.01 -4.59 -16.19
C GLY A 232 -3.65 -3.96 -15.95
N GLU A 233 -3.61 -2.98 -15.06
CA GLU A 233 -2.41 -2.18 -14.77
C GLU A 233 -2.31 -1.89 -13.28
N VAL A 234 -1.08 -1.92 -12.77
CA VAL A 234 -0.74 -1.45 -11.43
C VAL A 234 0.46 -0.53 -11.55
N GLU A 235 0.34 0.66 -11.01
CA GLU A 235 1.39 1.67 -11.03
C GLU A 235 1.58 2.26 -9.63
N VAL A 236 2.84 2.44 -9.22
CA VAL A 236 3.21 3.01 -7.92
C VAL A 236 3.97 4.30 -8.16
N TYR A 237 3.56 5.34 -7.46
CA TYR A 237 4.19 6.65 -7.47
C TYR A 237 4.75 6.96 -6.09
N ILE A 238 5.93 7.57 -6.07
CA ILE A 238 6.59 8.07 -4.86
C ILE A 238 6.95 9.52 -5.11
N ASP A 239 6.46 10.41 -4.24
CA ASP A 239 6.64 11.86 -4.35
C ASP A 239 6.29 12.37 -5.77
N GLY A 240 5.18 11.86 -6.33
CA GLY A 240 4.67 12.22 -7.66
C GLY A 240 5.39 11.56 -8.85
N THR A 241 6.45 10.77 -8.62
CA THR A 241 7.20 10.10 -9.68
C THR A 241 6.76 8.65 -9.82
N SER A 242 6.44 8.18 -11.03
CA SER A 242 6.15 6.76 -11.32
C SER A 242 7.43 5.94 -11.16
N VAL A 243 7.43 4.98 -10.24
CA VAL A 243 8.61 4.16 -9.89
C VAL A 243 8.43 2.68 -10.22
N ILE A 244 7.19 2.19 -10.28
CA ILE A 244 6.85 0.83 -10.69
C ILE A 244 5.62 0.93 -11.59
N SER A 245 5.67 0.35 -12.79
CA SER A 245 4.52 0.21 -13.69
C SER A 245 4.49 -1.21 -14.23
N VAL A 246 3.40 -1.93 -13.95
CA VAL A 246 3.14 -3.27 -14.47
C VAL A 246 1.85 -3.23 -15.28
N GLN A 247 1.94 -3.59 -16.55
CA GLN A 247 0.81 -3.62 -17.47
C GLN A 247 0.58 -5.04 -17.97
N GLY A 248 -0.60 -5.25 -18.55
CA GLY A 248 -0.98 -6.53 -19.12
C GLY A 248 -1.31 -7.60 -18.07
N LEU A 249 -1.88 -7.16 -16.93
CA LEU A 249 -2.25 -8.03 -15.82
C LEU A 249 -3.70 -8.53 -15.93
N THR A 250 -3.96 -9.68 -15.33
CA THR A 250 -5.30 -10.16 -14.97
C THR A 250 -5.47 -9.99 -13.46
N LEU A 251 -6.19 -8.96 -13.05
CA LEU A 251 -6.52 -8.64 -11.65
C LEU A 251 -7.85 -9.27 -11.22
N ARG A 252 -8.74 -9.56 -12.16
CA ARG A 252 -10.05 -10.18 -11.94
C ARG A 252 -10.50 -11.07 -13.10
N ASP A 253 -11.31 -12.06 -12.79
CA ASP A 253 -12.03 -12.94 -13.71
C ASP A 253 -13.57 -12.76 -13.64
N ASP A 254 -14.06 -12.17 -12.55
CA ASP A 254 -15.47 -11.84 -12.34
C ASP A 254 -15.73 -10.32 -12.49
N ALA A 255 -16.79 -9.96 -13.22
CA ALA A 255 -17.20 -8.56 -13.43
C ALA A 255 -17.64 -7.85 -12.14
N VAL A 256 -18.09 -8.60 -11.13
CA VAL A 256 -18.46 -8.08 -9.81
C VAL A 256 -17.24 -7.68 -8.97
N SER A 257 -16.06 -8.25 -9.28
CA SER A 257 -14.80 -7.91 -8.61
C SER A 257 -14.38 -6.47 -8.91
N HIS A 258 -14.09 -5.70 -7.88
CA HIS A 258 -13.67 -4.31 -7.97
C HIS A 258 -12.65 -3.94 -6.87
N VAL A 259 -12.02 -2.76 -6.99
CA VAL A 259 -11.18 -2.18 -5.93
C VAL A 259 -12.06 -1.80 -4.75
N GLN A 260 -11.76 -2.28 -3.55
CA GLN A 260 -12.58 -2.01 -2.37
C GLN A 260 -12.02 -0.91 -1.46
N GLY A 261 -10.75 -0.55 -1.63
CA GLY A 261 -10.12 0.51 -0.83
C GLY A 261 -8.66 0.24 -0.53
N LEU A 262 -8.20 0.72 0.63
CA LEU A 262 -6.86 0.46 1.16
C LEU A 262 -6.92 -0.61 2.25
N HIS A 263 -6.03 -1.60 2.15
CA HIS A 263 -5.65 -2.44 3.27
C HIS A 263 -4.53 -1.69 4.01
N PHE A 264 -4.94 -0.93 5.03
CA PHE A 264 -4.07 -0.05 5.79
C PHE A 264 -3.42 -0.83 6.94
N GLN A 265 -2.33 -1.52 6.63
CA GLN A 265 -1.64 -2.36 7.59
C GLN A 265 -0.14 -2.15 7.54
N THR A 266 0.44 -1.92 8.72
CA THR A 266 1.88 -1.70 8.86
C THR A 266 2.42 -2.40 10.10
N PHE A 267 3.57 -3.07 9.96
CA PHE A 267 4.25 -3.84 10.99
C PHE A 267 5.61 -4.31 10.49
N PHE A 268 6.51 -4.71 11.40
CA PHE A 268 7.80 -5.30 11.07
C PHE A 268 7.66 -6.75 10.57
N GLY A 269 8.11 -7.03 9.36
CA GLY A 269 7.38 -7.98 8.53
C GLY A 269 8.16 -9.23 8.13
N GLY A 270 7.89 -10.31 8.85
CA GLY A 270 8.20 -11.69 8.51
C GLY A 270 7.53 -12.58 9.55
N SER A 271 8.06 -13.78 9.78
CA SER A 271 7.52 -14.71 10.78
C SER A 271 8.51 -15.10 11.87
N SER A 272 9.71 -14.51 11.86
CA SER A 272 10.84 -14.94 12.69
C SER A 272 11.57 -13.75 13.33
N PRO A 273 12.30 -13.95 14.45
CA PRO A 273 12.88 -12.86 15.26
C PRO A 273 13.84 -11.93 14.51
N GLU A 274 14.49 -12.39 13.45
CA GLU A 274 15.37 -11.56 12.62
C GLU A 274 14.63 -10.46 11.83
N TRP A 275 13.30 -10.50 11.80
CA TRP A 275 12.45 -9.46 11.21
C TRP A 275 12.01 -8.43 12.23
N ALA A 276 12.36 -8.60 13.51
CA ALA A 276 11.89 -7.76 14.58
C ALA A 276 12.36 -6.30 14.45
N SER A 277 11.53 -5.38 14.94
CA SER A 277 11.95 -4.00 15.15
C SER A 277 13.15 -3.98 16.11
N PRO A 278 14.29 -3.40 15.72
CA PRO A 278 15.51 -3.42 16.54
C PRO A 278 15.46 -2.47 17.73
N LYS A 279 14.53 -1.51 17.72
CA LYS A 279 14.27 -0.54 18.81
C LYS A 279 12.79 -0.17 18.83
N ASP A 280 12.38 0.50 19.89
CA ASP A 280 11.12 1.25 19.90
C ASP A 280 11.20 2.36 18.85
N GLN A 281 10.25 2.41 17.94
CA GLN A 281 10.22 3.41 16.88
C GLN A 281 8.81 3.66 16.35
N ARG A 282 8.63 4.80 15.69
CA ARG A 282 7.32 5.25 15.19
C ARG A 282 7.31 5.55 13.70
N ALA A 283 6.10 5.49 13.14
CA ALA A 283 5.76 6.10 11.86
C ALA A 283 4.40 6.79 11.95
N TRP A 284 4.17 7.80 11.13
CA TRP A 284 2.91 8.57 11.08
C TRP A 284 2.34 8.54 9.68
N PHE A 285 1.02 8.41 9.57
CA PHE A 285 0.29 8.32 8.31
C PHE A 285 -0.78 9.41 8.22
N ALA A 286 -0.74 10.19 7.14
CA ALA A 286 -1.63 11.33 6.91
C ALA A 286 -2.02 11.44 5.44
N GLY A 287 -2.73 12.51 5.06
CA GLY A 287 -2.97 12.87 3.66
C GLY A 287 -3.66 11.79 2.81
N VAL A 288 -4.48 10.93 3.42
CA VAL A 288 -5.12 9.81 2.70
C VAL A 288 -6.01 10.36 1.59
N SER A 289 -5.90 9.83 0.39
CA SER A 289 -6.53 10.40 -0.79
C SER A 289 -6.94 9.27 -1.73
N GLY A 290 -7.93 9.50 -2.58
CA GLY A 290 -8.55 8.44 -3.39
C GLY A 290 -9.21 9.00 -4.62
N ALA A 291 -9.22 8.33 -5.75
CA ALA A 291 -9.73 8.93 -6.96
C ALA A 291 -10.21 7.89 -7.94
N ILE A 292 -11.35 8.14 -8.56
CA ILE A 292 -11.90 7.28 -9.60
C ILE A 292 -11.56 7.93 -10.94
N LEU A 293 -10.73 7.25 -11.71
CA LEU A 293 -10.33 7.67 -13.04
C LEU A 293 -11.28 7.02 -14.05
N ILE A 294 -11.66 7.77 -15.08
CA ILE A 294 -12.78 7.43 -15.97
C ILE A 294 -12.43 7.71 -17.43
#